data_AF-A0A2B7Y461-F1
#
_entry.id   AF-A0A2B7Y461-F1
#
_cell.length_a   1.000
_cell.length_b   1.000
_cell.length_c   1.000
_cell.angle_alpha   90.00
_cell.angle_beta   90.00
_cell.angle_gamma   90.00
#
_symmetry.space_group_name_H-M   'P 1'
#
loop_
_entity.id
_entity.type
_entity.pdbx_description
1 polymer ?
#
loop_
_entity_poly.entity_id
_entity_poly.type
_entity_poly.pdbx_seq_one_letter_code
_entity_poly.pdbx_strand_id
1 'polypeptide(L)'
;MGNTSSSHKISAQDRHSHSQTQTAPPHTSQIHAAFDIADTLWITLTDPINSHCRAILDLKNQRDKLHQYQKRITVLTDRETAIARQCLARNDRSRALLALRRKKYQQSLLAKTDAQLDQLERLTGSVEFALVQKDVLFGLSQGTKVLQTIHKEMGGLEGVEKLMGESEDARAYQEEVSRMLGGQMSNQDEDEVEDELDSLEREISGPVSLPDVPTSALPEEVERQKQEKAKRRAKARAREREKERAAVPMEA
;
A
#
# COMPACT_ATOMS: atom_id res chain seq x y z
N MET A 1 66.19 44.08 -85.31
CA MET A 1 65.74 44.31 -86.70
C MET A 1 64.71 43.23 -87.04
N GLY A 2 63.56 43.62 -87.61
CA GLY A 2 62.46 42.72 -88.05
C GLY A 2 61.59 42.22 -86.88
N ASN A 3 60.37 42.68 -86.62
CA ASN A 3 59.23 43.15 -87.41
C ASN A 3 58.49 42.08 -88.24
N THR A 4 57.17 41.97 -87.97
CA THR A 4 56.08 41.34 -88.74
C THR A 4 56.05 39.79 -88.69
N SER A 5 54.92 39.07 -88.56
CA SER A 5 53.52 39.31 -88.97
C SER A 5 52.61 38.26 -88.29
N SER A 6 51.41 38.63 -87.81
CA SER A 6 50.09 38.30 -88.42
C SER A 6 49.53 36.91 -87.98
N SER A 7 48.27 36.66 -87.62
CA SER A 7 46.99 37.39 -87.53
C SER A 7 46.04 36.51 -86.70
N HIS A 8 45.36 37.04 -85.69
CA HIS A 8 43.97 37.52 -85.76
C HIS A 8 42.93 36.48 -86.23
N LYS A 9 42.10 36.01 -85.28
CA LYS A 9 40.64 36.14 -85.37
C LYS A 9 40.07 36.67 -84.05
N ILE A 10 39.32 37.75 -84.20
CA ILE A 10 38.59 38.62 -83.27
C ILE A 10 37.43 37.82 -82.64
N SER A 11 37.36 37.65 -81.32
CA SER A 11 36.65 38.45 -80.29
C SER A 11 35.13 38.55 -80.43
N ALA A 12 34.41 38.12 -79.38
CA ALA A 12 33.21 38.80 -78.87
C ALA A 12 32.96 38.38 -77.41
N GLN A 13 33.24 39.32 -76.52
CA GLN A 13 32.88 39.39 -75.11
C GLN A 13 31.36 39.60 -74.91
N ASP A 14 30.93 39.35 -73.67
CA ASP A 14 29.86 40.04 -72.93
C ASP A 14 28.39 39.66 -73.25
N ARG A 15 27.47 39.45 -72.29
CA ARG A 15 27.43 39.91 -70.88
C ARG A 15 26.17 39.41 -70.12
N HIS A 16 26.29 39.35 -68.77
CA HIS A 16 25.28 39.47 -67.69
C HIS A 16 24.41 38.29 -67.19
N SER A 17 24.60 37.88 -65.92
CA SER A 17 23.75 38.20 -64.73
C SER A 17 24.06 37.25 -63.53
N HIS A 18 24.64 37.75 -62.42
CA HIS A 18 23.99 38.04 -61.10
C HIS A 18 23.52 36.79 -60.32
N SER A 19 24.23 36.31 -59.29
CA SER A 19 24.20 36.68 -57.85
C SER A 19 23.13 35.95 -57.01
N GLN A 20 23.61 35.30 -55.94
CA GLN A 20 22.96 34.58 -54.83
C GLN A 20 21.46 34.87 -54.51
N THR A 21 20.71 33.80 -54.21
CA THR A 21 19.73 33.77 -53.10
C THR A 21 19.75 32.41 -52.39
N GLN A 22 19.68 32.49 -51.06
CA GLN A 22 19.70 31.44 -50.04
C GLN A 22 18.26 31.27 -49.52
N THR A 23 17.84 30.08 -49.05
CA THR A 23 17.01 29.84 -47.83
C THR A 23 16.32 28.45 -47.81
N ALA A 24 16.77 27.56 -46.92
CA ALA A 24 15.98 26.51 -46.26
C ALA A 24 16.76 25.98 -45.03
N PRO A 25 16.20 25.94 -43.81
CA PRO A 25 16.91 25.44 -42.62
C PRO A 25 16.54 23.99 -42.26
N PRO A 26 17.51 23.15 -41.86
CA PRO A 26 17.25 22.04 -40.94
C PRO A 26 17.96 22.31 -39.61
N HIS A 27 17.34 23.13 -38.75
CA HIS A 27 17.74 23.27 -37.34
C HIS A 27 16.63 22.74 -36.44
N THR A 28 16.40 21.42 -36.43
CA THR A 28 15.54 20.79 -35.40
C THR A 28 16.00 19.38 -35.02
N SER A 29 16.87 18.73 -35.81
CA SER A 29 17.25 17.33 -35.61
C SER A 29 18.52 17.10 -34.77
N GLN A 30 19.26 18.14 -34.36
CA GLN A 30 20.47 17.98 -33.55
C GLN A 30 20.29 18.24 -32.04
N ILE A 31 19.21 18.89 -31.61
CA ILE A 31 18.98 19.16 -30.17
C ILE A 31 18.31 17.96 -29.48
N HIS A 32 17.44 17.21 -30.17
CA HIS A 32 16.81 16.01 -29.60
C HIS A 32 17.81 14.84 -29.42
N ALA A 33 18.76 14.64 -30.34
CA ALA A 33 19.72 13.53 -30.26
C ALA A 33 20.74 13.66 -29.11
N ALA A 34 21.05 14.90 -28.68
CA ALA A 34 21.93 15.14 -27.53
C ALA A 34 21.21 14.96 -26.18
N PHE A 35 19.87 15.10 -26.15
CA PHE A 35 19.06 14.90 -24.95
C PHE A 35 18.85 13.40 -24.66
N ASP A 36 18.60 12.60 -25.69
CA ASP A 36 18.38 11.15 -25.55
C ASP A 36 19.62 10.38 -25.06
N ILE A 37 20.84 10.82 -25.39
CA ILE A 37 22.08 10.18 -24.91
C ILE A 37 22.31 10.51 -23.43
N ALA A 38 21.97 11.72 -22.97
CA ALA A 38 22.08 12.10 -21.57
C ALA A 38 21.01 11.40 -20.70
N ASP A 39 19.79 11.25 -21.22
CA ASP A 39 18.70 10.52 -20.54
C ASP A 39 18.97 9.00 -20.48
N THR A 40 19.49 8.39 -21.55
CA THR A 40 19.89 6.96 -21.50
C THR A 40 21.11 6.69 -20.62
N LEU A 41 22.05 7.65 -20.48
CA LEU A 41 23.15 7.53 -19.53
C LEU A 41 22.68 7.75 -18.07
N TRP A 42 21.67 8.58 -17.83
CA TRP A 42 21.09 8.81 -16.50
C TRP A 42 20.24 7.62 -16.03
N ILE A 43 19.45 7.03 -16.93
CA ILE A 43 18.63 5.82 -16.66
C ILE A 43 19.53 4.62 -16.30
N THR A 44 20.70 4.47 -16.93
CA THR A 44 21.62 3.35 -16.62
C THR A 44 22.45 3.54 -15.34
N LEU A 45 22.57 4.76 -14.82
CA LEU A 45 23.46 5.09 -13.70
C LEU A 45 22.75 5.20 -12.34
N THR A 46 21.42 5.29 -12.29
CA THR A 46 20.70 5.65 -11.06
C THR A 46 19.53 4.75 -10.68
N ASP A 47 19.39 3.56 -11.27
CA ASP A 47 18.39 2.61 -10.79
C ASP A 47 18.84 1.98 -9.46
N PRO A 48 18.14 2.23 -8.33
CA PRO A 48 18.47 1.61 -7.04
C PRO A 48 18.35 0.09 -7.11
N ILE A 49 17.53 -0.43 -8.03
CA ILE A 49 17.40 -1.87 -8.29
C ILE A 49 18.73 -2.44 -8.79
N ASN A 50 19.43 -1.73 -9.68
CA ASN A 50 20.74 -2.15 -10.21
C ASN A 50 21.82 -2.16 -9.11
N SER A 51 21.83 -1.16 -8.23
CA SER A 51 22.81 -1.10 -7.13
C SER A 51 22.57 -2.18 -6.06
N HIS A 52 21.32 -2.49 -5.70
CA HIS A 52 21.00 -3.57 -4.76
C HIS A 52 21.29 -4.96 -5.34
N CYS A 53 20.91 -5.21 -6.59
CA CYS A 53 21.23 -6.48 -7.27
C CYS A 53 22.75 -6.67 -7.41
N ARG A 54 23.50 -5.59 -7.65
CA ARG A 54 24.96 -5.62 -7.68
C ARG A 54 25.56 -6.00 -6.33
N ALA A 55 25.07 -5.43 -5.23
CA ALA A 55 25.52 -5.77 -3.89
C ALA A 55 25.26 -7.25 -3.53
N ILE A 56 24.07 -7.77 -3.87
CA ILE A 56 23.74 -9.19 -3.66
C ILE A 56 24.64 -10.10 -4.51
N LEU A 57 24.89 -9.72 -5.76
CA LEU A 57 25.80 -10.45 -6.65
C LEU A 57 27.22 -10.50 -6.06
N ASP A 58 27.72 -9.40 -5.52
CA ASP A 58 29.05 -9.33 -4.92
C ASP A 58 29.15 -10.22 -3.66
N LEU A 59 28.11 -10.27 -2.82
CA LEU A 59 28.04 -11.19 -1.67
C LEU A 59 28.04 -12.66 -2.11
N LYS A 60 27.25 -13.00 -3.14
CA LYS A 60 27.21 -14.37 -3.70
C LYS A 60 28.57 -14.77 -4.31
N ASN A 61 29.22 -13.86 -5.03
CA ASN A 61 30.57 -14.08 -5.55
C ASN A 61 31.60 -14.32 -4.43
N GLN A 62 31.50 -13.61 -3.31
CA GLN A 62 32.38 -13.82 -2.15
C GLN A 62 32.15 -15.20 -1.51
N ARG A 63 30.89 -15.59 -1.32
CA ARG A 63 30.52 -16.92 -0.82
C ARG A 63 31.12 -18.03 -1.69
N ASP A 64 30.98 -17.92 -3.01
CA ASP A 64 31.48 -18.93 -3.94
C ASP A 64 33.02 -19.02 -3.91
N LYS A 65 33.71 -17.89 -3.77
CA LYS A 65 35.17 -17.85 -3.56
C LYS A 65 35.59 -18.54 -2.27
N LEU A 66 34.84 -18.34 -1.17
CA LEU A 66 35.11 -19.01 0.10
C LEU A 66 34.88 -20.52 0.01
N HIS A 67 33.84 -20.99 -0.68
CA HIS A 67 33.66 -22.43 -0.94
C HIS A 67 34.81 -23.03 -1.76
N GLN A 68 35.30 -22.31 -2.78
CA GLN A 68 36.48 -22.74 -3.52
C GLN A 68 37.74 -22.78 -2.64
N TYR A 69 37.87 -21.86 -1.68
CA TYR A 69 38.97 -21.86 -0.72
C TYR A 69 38.86 -23.03 0.27
N GLN A 70 37.66 -23.30 0.80
CA GLN A 70 37.36 -24.44 1.67
C GLN A 70 37.75 -25.76 1.01
N LYS A 71 37.32 -26.00 -0.24
CA LYS A 71 37.69 -27.20 -1.03
C LYS A 71 39.21 -27.36 -1.17
N ARG A 72 39.93 -26.26 -1.44
CA ARG A 72 41.39 -26.26 -1.56
C ARG A 72 42.07 -26.62 -0.22
N ILE A 73 41.58 -26.08 0.89
CA ILE A 73 42.11 -26.39 2.23
C ILE A 73 41.84 -27.85 2.61
N THR A 74 40.67 -28.39 2.30
CA THR A 74 40.35 -29.80 2.59
C THR A 74 41.34 -30.74 1.89
N VAL A 75 41.60 -30.52 0.59
CA VAL A 75 42.60 -31.30 -0.16
C VAL A 75 44.01 -31.16 0.42
N LEU A 76 44.40 -29.95 0.87
CA LEU A 76 45.68 -29.74 1.54
C LEU A 76 45.75 -30.50 2.87
N THR A 77 44.69 -30.48 3.66
CA THR A 77 44.59 -31.18 4.95
C THR A 77 44.75 -32.69 4.75
N ASP A 78 44.10 -33.25 3.74
CA ASP A 78 44.21 -34.68 3.39
C ASP A 78 45.64 -35.05 2.98
N ARG A 79 46.28 -34.22 2.15
CA ARG A 79 47.69 -34.40 1.77
C ARG A 79 48.62 -34.39 2.98
N GLU A 80 48.42 -33.46 3.91
CA GLU A 80 49.22 -33.41 5.13
C GLU A 80 48.98 -34.61 6.05
N THR A 81 47.76 -35.16 6.08
CA THR A 81 47.50 -36.43 6.79
C THR A 81 48.25 -37.59 6.15
N ALA A 82 48.31 -37.66 4.82
CA ALA A 82 49.04 -38.69 4.10
C ALA A 82 50.55 -38.58 4.35
N ILE A 83 51.10 -37.35 4.31
CA ILE A 83 52.52 -37.09 4.63
C ILE A 83 52.82 -37.50 6.07
N ALA A 84 51.96 -37.14 7.03
CA ALA A 84 52.13 -37.56 8.42
C ALA A 84 52.17 -39.09 8.57
N ARG A 85 51.26 -39.81 7.88
CA ARG A 85 51.27 -41.29 7.85
C ARG A 85 52.57 -41.85 7.26
N GLN A 86 53.05 -41.28 6.16
CA GLN A 86 54.32 -41.71 5.52
C GLN A 86 55.56 -41.43 6.37
N CYS A 87 55.58 -40.32 7.13
CA CYS A 87 56.67 -40.02 8.05
C CYS A 87 56.67 -40.96 9.26
N LEU A 88 55.50 -41.34 9.77
CA LEU A 88 55.38 -42.33 10.83
C LEU A 88 55.86 -43.72 10.38
N ALA A 89 55.54 -44.13 9.15
CA ALA A 89 56.04 -45.39 8.58
C ALA A 89 57.57 -45.43 8.44
N ARG A 90 58.21 -44.26 8.28
CA ARG A 90 59.67 -44.10 8.21
C ARG A 90 60.34 -43.87 9.58
N ASN A 91 59.57 -43.92 10.68
CA ASN A 91 60.02 -43.58 12.04
C ASN A 91 60.55 -42.13 12.22
N ASP A 92 60.26 -41.22 11.28
CA ASP A 92 60.67 -39.81 11.34
C ASP A 92 59.70 -38.98 12.19
N ARG A 93 59.83 -39.08 13.52
CA ARG A 93 58.91 -38.43 14.49
C ARG A 93 58.89 -36.90 14.39
N SER A 94 60.03 -36.26 14.15
CA SER A 94 60.13 -34.79 14.05
C SER A 94 59.35 -34.23 12.85
N ARG A 95 59.46 -34.87 11.69
CA ARG A 95 58.72 -34.50 10.47
C ARG A 95 57.23 -34.80 10.60
N ALA A 96 56.86 -35.91 11.23
CA ALA A 96 55.46 -36.23 11.52
C ALA A 96 54.80 -35.16 12.42
N LEU A 97 55.50 -34.70 13.47
CA LEU A 97 55.00 -33.62 14.33
C LEU A 97 54.82 -32.30 13.58
N LEU A 98 55.74 -31.95 12.68
CA LEU A 98 55.62 -30.74 11.85
C LEU A 98 54.40 -30.82 10.93
N ALA A 99 54.17 -31.96 10.28
CA ALA A 99 53.01 -32.18 9.42
C ALA A 99 51.69 -32.08 10.21
N LEU A 100 51.64 -32.63 11.43
CA LEU A 100 50.46 -32.50 12.29
C LEU A 100 50.21 -31.07 12.78
N ARG A 101 51.27 -30.31 13.06
CA ARG A 101 51.14 -28.88 13.43
C ARG A 101 50.60 -28.05 12.28
N ARG A 102 51.09 -28.29 11.06
CA ARG A 102 50.52 -27.66 9.86
C ARG A 102 49.05 -28.02 9.76
N LYS A 103 48.70 -29.31 9.81
CA LYS A 103 47.32 -29.79 9.70
C LYS A 103 46.37 -29.04 10.64
N LYS A 104 46.78 -28.87 11.90
CA LYS A 104 45.99 -28.16 12.91
C LYS A 104 45.82 -26.68 12.57
N TYR A 105 46.82 -26.03 11.99
CA TYR A 105 46.72 -24.67 11.47
C TYR A 105 45.73 -24.56 10.30
N GLN A 106 45.75 -25.47 9.31
CA GLN A 106 44.74 -25.44 8.25
C GLN A 106 43.32 -25.74 8.76
N GLN A 107 43.17 -26.63 9.74
CA GLN A 107 41.87 -26.86 10.39
C GLN A 107 41.35 -25.59 11.08
N SER A 108 42.23 -24.81 11.73
CA SER A 108 41.85 -23.51 12.30
C SER A 108 41.44 -22.50 11.22
N LEU A 109 42.14 -22.47 10.08
CA LEU A 109 41.74 -21.63 8.95
C LEU A 109 40.38 -22.04 8.38
N LEU A 110 40.13 -23.36 8.24
CA LEU A 110 38.85 -23.90 7.78
C LEU A 110 37.72 -23.45 8.71
N ALA A 111 37.88 -23.60 10.03
CA ALA A 111 36.89 -23.14 11.01
C ALA A 111 36.63 -21.62 10.93
N LYS A 112 37.65 -20.80 10.67
CA LYS A 112 37.47 -19.36 10.44
C LYS A 112 36.69 -19.08 9.15
N THR A 113 36.97 -19.83 8.09
CA THR A 113 36.23 -19.71 6.81
C THR A 113 34.77 -20.12 6.96
N ASP A 114 34.47 -21.18 7.71
CA ASP A 114 33.10 -21.59 7.99
C ASP A 114 32.34 -20.49 8.76
N ALA A 115 32.96 -19.90 9.79
CA ALA A 115 32.37 -18.77 10.51
C ALA A 115 32.12 -17.54 9.61
N GLN A 116 33.01 -17.29 8.64
CA GLN A 116 32.82 -16.23 7.65
C GLN A 116 31.68 -16.53 6.66
N LEU A 117 31.51 -17.80 6.26
CA LEU A 117 30.39 -18.23 5.43
C LEU A 117 29.06 -18.03 6.17
N ASP A 118 28.97 -18.45 7.43
CA ASP A 118 27.80 -18.23 8.27
C ASP A 118 27.45 -16.74 8.38
N GLN A 119 28.47 -15.89 8.51
CA GLN A 119 28.27 -14.44 8.56
C GLN A 119 27.72 -13.90 7.23
N LEU A 120 28.21 -14.38 6.07
CA LEU A 120 27.71 -13.99 4.76
C LEU A 120 26.27 -14.45 4.52
N GLU A 121 25.89 -15.63 4.98
CA GLU A 121 24.52 -16.13 4.89
C GLU A 121 23.56 -15.27 5.71
N ARG A 122 23.93 -14.92 6.95
CA ARG A 122 23.16 -13.99 7.79
C ARG A 122 23.01 -12.61 7.15
N LEU A 123 24.09 -12.08 6.55
CA LEU A 123 24.06 -10.79 5.87
C LEU A 123 23.17 -10.83 4.64
N THR A 124 23.25 -11.89 3.84
CA THR A 124 22.41 -12.06 2.65
C THR A 124 20.93 -12.11 3.03
N GLY A 125 20.56 -12.92 4.02
CA GLY A 125 19.18 -12.97 4.52
C GLY A 125 18.69 -11.64 5.11
N SER A 126 19.58 -10.90 5.79
CA SER A 126 19.24 -9.56 6.31
C SER A 126 18.97 -8.55 5.18
N VAL A 127 19.75 -8.61 4.10
CA VAL A 127 19.55 -7.76 2.92
C VAL A 127 18.25 -8.11 2.21
N GLU A 128 17.97 -9.40 2.00
CA GLU A 128 16.71 -9.86 1.40
C GLU A 128 15.50 -9.42 2.22
N PHE A 129 15.59 -9.53 3.55
CA PHE A 129 14.54 -9.03 4.45
C PHE A 129 14.35 -7.51 4.36
N ALA A 130 15.45 -6.74 4.31
CA ALA A 130 15.38 -5.29 4.15
C ALA A 130 14.73 -4.87 2.81
N LEU A 131 14.95 -5.63 1.74
CA LEU A 131 14.29 -5.41 0.45
C LEU A 131 12.78 -5.64 0.56
N VAL A 132 12.34 -6.71 1.21
CA VAL A 132 10.90 -6.96 1.45
C VAL A 132 10.29 -5.85 2.31
N GLN A 133 10.99 -5.40 3.36
CA GLN A 133 10.51 -4.29 4.19
C GLN A 133 10.34 -2.99 3.40
N LYS A 134 11.26 -2.70 2.48
CA LYS A 134 11.15 -1.55 1.57
C LYS A 134 9.89 -1.65 0.73
N ASP A 135 9.62 -2.82 0.15
CA ASP A 135 8.44 -3.02 -0.71
C ASP A 135 7.13 -2.89 0.08
N VAL A 136 7.07 -3.42 1.30
CA VAL A 136 5.93 -3.25 2.21
C VAL A 136 5.73 -1.77 2.55
N LEU A 137 6.80 -1.05 2.89
CA LEU A 137 6.74 0.38 3.19
C LEU A 137 6.26 1.18 1.97
N PHE A 138 6.73 0.83 0.78
CA PHE A 138 6.30 1.45 -0.47
C PHE A 138 4.82 1.21 -0.73
N GLY A 139 4.33 -0.02 -0.54
CA GLY A 139 2.92 -0.37 -0.63
C GLY A 139 2.05 0.42 0.37
N LEU A 140 2.49 0.51 1.63
CA LEU A 140 1.80 1.32 2.64
C LEU A 140 1.78 2.80 2.25
N SER A 141 2.88 3.35 1.75
CA SER A 141 2.95 4.75 1.31
C SER A 141 2.00 5.04 0.15
N GLN A 142 1.84 4.10 -0.78
CA GLN A 142 0.87 4.21 -1.87
C GLN A 142 -0.56 4.12 -1.36
N GLY A 143 -0.86 3.16 -0.48
CA GLY A 143 -2.16 3.04 0.17
C GLY A 143 -2.56 4.33 0.89
N THR A 144 -1.63 4.93 1.65
CA THR A 144 -1.85 6.22 2.31
C THR A 144 -2.10 7.35 1.31
N LYS A 145 -1.36 7.40 0.19
CA LYS A 145 -1.59 8.40 -0.86
C LYS A 145 -2.98 8.25 -1.49
N VAL A 146 -3.39 7.02 -1.81
CA VAL A 146 -4.74 6.74 -2.36
C VAL A 146 -5.81 7.16 -1.36
N LEU A 147 -5.65 6.82 -0.08
CA LEU A 147 -6.58 7.22 0.96
C LEU A 147 -6.65 8.74 1.11
N GLN A 148 -5.51 9.44 1.03
CA GLN A 148 -5.48 10.91 1.02
C GLN A 148 -6.20 11.50 -0.19
N THR A 149 -6.09 10.88 -1.37
CA THR A 149 -6.84 11.32 -2.56
C THR A 149 -8.34 11.12 -2.37
N ILE A 150 -8.77 9.95 -1.88
CA ILE A 150 -10.19 9.68 -1.57
C ILE A 150 -10.70 10.68 -0.53
N HIS A 151 -9.93 10.95 0.53
CA HIS A 151 -10.30 11.94 1.54
C HIS A 151 -10.45 13.33 0.93
N LYS A 152 -9.58 13.73 -0.02
CA LYS A 152 -9.72 15.01 -0.73
C LYS A 152 -10.94 15.05 -1.62
N GLU A 153 -11.24 13.96 -2.33
CA GLU A 153 -12.41 13.85 -3.21
C GLU A 153 -13.74 13.85 -2.42
N MET A 154 -13.76 13.24 -1.23
CA MET A 154 -14.92 13.25 -0.31
C MET A 154 -15.11 14.58 0.44
N GLY A 155 -14.37 15.64 0.08
CA GLY A 155 -14.46 16.97 0.68
C GLY A 155 -13.58 17.18 1.92
N GLY A 156 -12.72 16.23 2.27
CA GLY A 156 -11.78 16.35 3.38
C GLY A 156 -12.48 16.54 4.72
N LEU A 157 -11.94 17.42 5.57
CA LEU A 157 -12.57 17.78 6.84
C LEU A 157 -13.86 18.60 6.63
N GLU A 158 -13.85 19.47 5.62
CA GLU A 158 -14.94 20.41 5.31
C GLU A 158 -16.20 19.68 4.81
N GLY A 159 -16.03 18.62 4.02
CA GLY A 159 -17.13 17.76 3.59
C GLY A 159 -17.80 17.01 4.75
N VAL A 160 -17.01 16.57 5.74
CA VAL A 160 -17.55 15.92 6.95
C VAL A 160 -18.23 16.95 7.86
N GLU A 161 -17.65 18.13 8.04
CA GLU A 161 -18.24 19.23 8.82
C GLU A 161 -19.56 19.72 8.20
N LYS A 162 -19.60 19.87 6.87
CA LYS A 162 -20.82 20.20 6.13
C LYS A 162 -21.89 19.10 6.26
N LEU A 163 -21.52 17.83 6.15
CA LEU A 163 -22.47 16.71 6.32
C LEU A 163 -23.05 16.67 7.74
N MET A 164 -22.22 16.94 8.77
CA MET A 164 -22.70 17.03 10.15
C MET A 164 -23.63 18.22 10.34
N GLY A 165 -23.29 19.40 9.81
CA GLY A 165 -24.15 20.58 9.84
C GLY A 165 -25.50 20.33 9.13
N GLU A 166 -25.49 19.77 7.92
CA GLU A 166 -26.71 19.42 7.19
C GLU A 166 -27.57 18.38 7.94
N SER A 167 -26.94 17.44 8.66
CA SER A 167 -27.65 16.45 9.47
C SER A 167 -28.27 17.06 10.73
N GLU A 168 -27.55 17.98 11.38
CA GLU A 168 -28.05 18.72 12.54
C GLU A 168 -29.22 19.64 12.16
N ASP A 169 -29.10 20.34 11.02
CA ASP A 169 -30.17 21.18 10.46
C ASP A 169 -31.39 20.36 10.05
N ALA A 170 -31.20 19.21 9.39
CA ALA A 170 -32.30 18.30 9.06
C ALA A 170 -32.99 17.76 10.32
N ARG A 171 -32.23 17.46 11.38
CA ARG A 171 -32.77 17.03 12.66
C ARG A 171 -33.55 18.16 13.35
N ALA A 172 -33.03 19.38 13.32
CA ALA A 172 -33.71 20.56 13.86
C ALA A 172 -35.02 20.84 13.10
N TYR A 173 -35.00 20.74 11.77
CA TYR A 173 -36.20 20.86 10.94
C TYR A 173 -37.22 19.76 11.26
N GLN A 174 -36.79 18.50 11.40
CA GLN A 174 -37.67 17.41 11.80
C GLN A 174 -38.26 17.64 13.20
N GLU A 175 -37.47 18.12 14.17
CA GLU A 175 -37.94 18.48 15.51
C GLU A 175 -38.92 19.66 15.49
N GLU A 176 -38.71 20.64 14.61
CA GLU A 176 -39.63 21.77 14.39
C GLU A 176 -40.96 21.30 13.78
N VAL A 177 -40.90 20.47 12.73
CA VAL A 177 -42.08 19.85 12.11
C VAL A 177 -42.83 18.98 13.12
N SER A 178 -42.11 18.17 13.91
CA SER A 178 -42.70 17.34 14.96
C SER A 178 -43.39 18.18 16.04
N ARG A 179 -42.82 19.34 16.39
CA ARG A 179 -43.39 20.28 17.36
C ARG A 179 -44.61 21.01 16.81
N MET A 180 -44.60 21.40 15.54
CA MET A 180 -45.76 22.01 14.89
C MET A 180 -46.92 21.01 14.81
N LEU A 181 -46.63 19.76 14.43
CA LEU A 181 -47.63 18.69 14.39
C LEU A 181 -48.16 18.37 15.80
N GLY A 182 -47.30 18.11 16.79
CA GLY A 182 -47.72 17.80 18.16
C GLY A 182 -48.41 18.96 18.91
N GLY A 183 -48.25 20.21 18.45
CA GLY A 183 -48.95 21.37 19.00
C GLY A 183 -50.32 21.65 18.38
N GLN A 184 -50.63 21.06 17.22
CA GLN A 184 -51.89 21.27 16.49
C GLN A 184 -52.85 20.07 16.57
N MET A 185 -52.40 18.89 16.99
CA MET A 185 -53.26 17.70 17.11
C MET A 185 -54.01 17.68 18.44
N SER A 186 -55.30 17.35 18.40
CA SER A 186 -56.10 17.07 19.60
C SER A 186 -55.74 15.69 20.15
N ASN A 187 -55.91 15.47 21.46
CA ASN A 187 -55.75 14.13 22.09
C ASN A 187 -56.58 13.03 21.40
N GLN A 188 -57.67 13.40 20.73
CA GLN A 188 -58.52 12.49 19.98
C GLN A 188 -57.94 12.14 18.60
N ASP A 189 -57.31 13.11 17.93
CA ASP A 189 -56.60 12.89 16.66
C ASP A 189 -55.33 12.04 16.88
N GLU A 190 -54.66 12.20 18.03
CA GLU A 190 -53.52 11.36 18.42
C GLU A 190 -53.92 9.90 18.70
N ASP A 191 -55.09 9.67 19.32
CA ASP A 191 -55.62 8.33 19.55
C ASP A 191 -56.00 7.64 18.21
N GLU A 192 -56.56 8.38 17.24
CA GLU A 192 -56.87 7.85 15.88
C GLU A 192 -55.60 7.47 15.10
N VAL A 193 -54.56 8.31 15.14
CA VAL A 193 -53.26 8.00 14.51
C VAL A 193 -52.58 6.80 15.18
N GLU A 194 -52.68 6.66 16.50
CA GLU A 194 -52.12 5.49 17.20
C GLU A 194 -52.86 4.20 16.81
N ASP A 195 -54.18 4.24 16.62
CA ASP A 195 -54.97 3.09 16.14
C ASP A 195 -54.65 2.72 14.67
N GLU A 196 -54.40 3.71 13.80
CA GLU A 196 -53.94 3.48 12.42
C GLU A 196 -52.53 2.88 12.39
N LEU A 197 -51.61 3.38 13.22
CA LEU A 197 -50.26 2.83 13.37
C LEU A 197 -50.31 1.39 13.87
N ASP A 198 -51.13 1.10 14.88
CA ASP A 198 -51.35 -0.26 15.41
C ASP A 198 -51.89 -1.19 14.31
N SER A 199 -52.75 -0.68 13.42
CA SER A 199 -53.29 -1.43 12.29
C SER A 199 -52.22 -1.73 11.25
N LEU A 200 -51.40 -0.74 10.89
CA LEU A 200 -50.25 -0.91 9.97
C LEU A 200 -49.17 -1.82 10.57
N GLU A 201 -48.88 -1.72 11.87
CA GLU A 201 -47.96 -2.63 12.55
C GLU A 201 -48.47 -4.06 12.54
N ARG A 202 -49.79 -4.29 12.66
CA ARG A 202 -50.40 -5.64 12.53
C ARG A 202 -50.43 -6.13 11.09
N GLU A 203 -50.50 -5.25 10.11
CA GLU A 203 -50.38 -5.61 8.68
C GLU A 203 -48.94 -5.97 8.31
N ILE A 204 -47.96 -5.19 8.77
CA ILE A 204 -46.52 -5.41 8.54
C ILE A 204 -46.00 -6.59 9.37
N SER A 205 -46.49 -6.74 10.61
CA SER A 205 -46.19 -7.89 11.50
C SER A 205 -47.14 -9.07 11.28
N GLY A 206 -48.09 -8.96 10.34
CA GLY A 206 -48.85 -10.08 9.80
C GLY A 206 -47.89 -11.11 9.22
N PRO A 207 -48.24 -12.40 9.30
CA PRO A 207 -47.31 -13.48 9.64
C PRO A 207 -46.03 -13.44 8.81
N VAL A 208 -44.96 -12.88 9.37
CA VAL A 208 -43.61 -13.19 8.91
C VAL A 208 -43.45 -14.68 9.15
N SER A 209 -43.39 -15.46 8.06
CA SER A 209 -43.01 -16.87 8.05
C SER A 209 -41.56 -16.99 8.51
N LEU A 210 -41.33 -16.85 9.81
CA LEU A 210 -40.10 -17.28 10.47
C LEU A 210 -40.10 -18.82 10.44
N PRO A 211 -39.01 -19.47 9.99
CA PRO A 211 -38.93 -20.93 9.94
C PRO A 211 -39.15 -21.56 11.32
N ASP A 212 -39.87 -22.68 11.33
CA ASP A 212 -40.39 -23.42 12.47
C ASP A 212 -39.36 -23.60 13.61
N VAL A 213 -39.54 -22.86 14.70
CA VAL A 213 -38.84 -23.09 15.97
C VAL A 213 -39.78 -23.93 16.84
N PRO A 214 -39.31 -25.07 17.40
CA PRO A 214 -40.17 -26.08 17.99
C PRO A 214 -41.15 -25.53 19.03
N THR A 215 -42.39 -25.99 18.89
CA THR A 215 -43.57 -25.71 19.69
C THR A 215 -43.35 -26.07 21.17
N SER A 216 -42.85 -25.11 21.96
CA SER A 216 -43.00 -25.14 23.42
C SER A 216 -43.86 -23.95 23.82
N ALA A 217 -44.86 -24.20 24.67
CA ALA A 217 -45.91 -23.25 25.03
C ALA A 217 -45.35 -21.84 25.32
N LEU A 218 -45.95 -20.84 24.68
CA LEU A 218 -45.64 -19.42 24.87
C LEU A 218 -45.62 -19.08 26.38
N PRO A 219 -44.56 -18.43 26.90
CA PRO A 219 -44.52 -18.03 28.30
C PRO A 219 -45.70 -17.11 28.61
N GLU A 220 -46.51 -17.47 29.64
CA GLU A 220 -47.57 -16.61 30.19
C GLU A 220 -47.11 -15.19 30.52
N GLU A 221 -45.79 -14.98 30.62
CA GLU A 221 -45.12 -13.71 30.81
C GLU A 221 -45.41 -12.68 29.70
N VAL A 222 -45.49 -13.09 28.43
CA VAL A 222 -45.70 -12.14 27.31
C VAL A 222 -47.12 -11.58 27.30
N GLU A 223 -48.11 -12.42 27.60
CA GLU A 223 -49.52 -11.99 27.72
C GLU A 223 -49.76 -11.21 29.02
N ARG A 224 -49.10 -11.57 30.12
CA ARG A 224 -49.09 -10.75 31.34
C ARG A 224 -48.50 -9.36 31.07
N GLN A 225 -47.41 -9.26 30.32
CA GLN A 225 -46.78 -7.99 29.96
C GLN A 225 -47.68 -7.11 29.09
N LYS A 226 -48.38 -7.68 28.10
CA LYS A 226 -49.38 -6.95 27.31
C LYS A 226 -50.53 -6.45 28.17
N GLN A 227 -51.08 -7.30 29.04
CA GLN A 227 -52.16 -6.93 29.96
C GLN A 227 -51.73 -5.89 30.99
N GLU A 228 -50.50 -5.97 31.49
CA GLU A 228 -49.94 -5.01 32.43
C GLU A 228 -49.69 -3.65 31.76
N LYS A 229 -49.16 -3.64 30.53
CA LYS A 229 -48.99 -2.42 29.73
C LYS A 229 -50.34 -1.76 29.44
N ALA A 230 -51.36 -2.53 29.06
CA ALA A 230 -52.72 -2.04 28.86
C ALA A 230 -53.33 -1.46 30.16
N LYS A 231 -53.18 -2.15 31.29
CA LYS A 231 -53.63 -1.66 32.61
C LYS A 231 -52.90 -0.39 33.04
N ARG A 232 -51.59 -0.28 32.79
CA ARG A 232 -50.80 0.93 33.10
C ARG A 232 -51.23 2.12 32.25
N ARG A 233 -51.49 1.92 30.95
CA ARG A 233 -52.02 2.98 30.06
C ARG A 233 -53.41 3.45 30.50
N ALA A 234 -54.32 2.52 30.80
CA ALA A 234 -55.65 2.86 31.31
C ALA A 234 -55.60 3.63 32.64
N LYS A 235 -54.70 3.25 33.56
CA LYS A 235 -54.52 3.94 34.84
C LYS A 235 -53.88 5.33 34.68
N ALA A 236 -52.98 5.51 33.71
CA ALA A 236 -52.42 6.82 33.39
C ALA A 236 -53.50 7.75 32.83
N ARG A 237 -54.28 7.28 31.85
CA ARG A 237 -55.40 8.02 31.26
C ARG A 237 -56.48 8.38 32.30
N ALA A 238 -56.79 7.48 33.24
CA ALA A 238 -57.74 7.76 34.32
C ALA A 238 -57.25 8.84 35.30
N ARG A 239 -55.96 8.81 35.67
CA ARG A 239 -55.36 9.82 36.54
C ARG A 239 -55.29 11.21 35.89
N GLU A 240 -55.12 11.24 34.58
CA GLU A 240 -55.10 12.48 33.81
C GLU A 240 -56.49 13.11 33.73
N ARG A 241 -57.52 12.31 33.42
CA ARG A 241 -58.94 12.75 33.44
C ARG A 241 -59.41 13.19 34.83
N GLU A 242 -58.89 12.58 35.90
CA GLU A 242 -59.20 12.97 37.28
C GLU A 242 -58.55 14.30 37.67
N LYS A 243 -57.31 14.55 37.23
CA LYS A 243 -56.65 15.86 37.40
C LYS A 243 -57.36 16.97 36.63
N GLU A 244 -57.87 16.67 35.44
CA GLU A 244 -58.63 17.61 34.62
C GLU A 244 -60.00 17.94 35.24
N ARG A 245 -60.68 16.95 35.85
CA ARG A 245 -61.94 17.16 36.59
C ARG A 245 -61.76 17.91 37.92
N ALA A 246 -60.64 17.72 38.61
CA ALA A 246 -60.34 18.43 39.85
C ALA A 246 -59.95 19.90 39.64
N ALA A 247 -59.60 20.30 38.41
CA ALA A 247 -59.23 21.67 38.06
C ALA A 247 -60.43 22.58 37.77
N VAL A 248 -61.67 22.06 37.76
CA VAL A 248 -62.90 22.85 37.56
C VAL A 248 -63.66 22.98 38.89
N PRO A 249 -63.72 24.16 39.54
CA PRO A 249 -64.42 24.32 40.81
C PRO A 249 -65.94 24.32 40.62
N MET A 250 -66.66 23.59 41.48
CA MET A 250 -68.12 23.63 41.59
C MET A 250 -68.59 24.98 42.13
N GLU A 251 -69.25 25.78 41.29
CA GLU A 251 -70.20 26.79 41.76
C GLU A 251 -71.47 26.11 42.27
N ALA A 252 -71.80 26.35 43.53
CA ALA A 252 -73.15 26.27 44.09
C ALA A 252 -73.27 27.32 45.20
#